data_AF-A0A074W5T3-F1
#
_entry.id   AF-A0A074W5T3-F1
#
_cell.length_a   1.000
_cell.length_b   1.000
_cell.length_c   1.000
_cell.angle_alpha   90.00
_cell.angle_beta   90.00
_cell.angle_gamma   90.00
#
_symmetry.space_group_name_H-M   'P 1'
#
loop_
_entity.id
_entity.type
_entity.pdbx_description
1 polymer ?
#
loop_
_entity_poly.entity_id
_entity_poly.type
_entity_poly.pdbx_seq_one_letter_code
_entity_poly.pdbx_strand_id
1 'polypeptide(L)'
;MLDERELAINPVVQESMMHNARTVSNIRSLTASLFGVAAGTLGLESFPGFLFYALGSLVVSLLIFSLRANIQPKSYFHSPIADLWIGDLFGVLEARLEQANLLKKVVEAIKDLVQDCNFECNDSGVGLQAMDNSHVALVSMLLKADSFSPFRCDRNIALGINLVSLQKVLRAAQDKDILTLKAEDSPDVVNLVFESSESDRISEYDIKLMDIDQEHLGIPDTDYAASITLPSAELQRICRDLSALSESVNIECTKEGVKFGCTGDIGSGSVTLRQHTNVEKEDLNVDIQLSEPVSLTFSLKYLVNFCKASGLSSRVKLCLSTDVPLMVEYSLANNSYLRFYLAPKIGDEE
;
A
#
# COMPACT_ATOMS: atom_id res chain seq x y z
N MET A 1 -4.74 24.56 -10.68
CA MET A 1 -5.60 24.81 -9.51
C MET A 1 -6.95 25.27 -10.02
N LEU A 2 -8.03 24.57 -9.65
CA LEU A 2 -9.39 25.10 -9.75
C LEU A 2 -9.62 26.00 -8.53
N ASP A 3 -10.45 27.02 -8.66
CA ASP A 3 -10.80 27.89 -7.55
C ASP A 3 -11.67 27.10 -6.57
N GLU A 4 -11.37 27.14 -5.25
CA GLU A 4 -12.11 26.38 -4.23
C GLU A 4 -13.62 26.73 -4.25
N ARG A 5 -13.95 27.94 -4.71
CA ARG A 5 -15.32 28.39 -4.95
C ARG A 5 -16.02 27.73 -6.14
N GLU A 6 -15.31 27.35 -7.20
CA GLU A 6 -15.92 26.65 -8.34
C GLU A 6 -16.26 25.20 -7.98
N LEU A 7 -15.40 24.51 -7.23
CA LEU A 7 -15.61 23.14 -6.76
C LEU A 7 -16.82 23.01 -5.81
N ALA A 8 -17.12 24.06 -5.04
CA ALA A 8 -18.31 24.13 -4.20
C ALA A 8 -19.63 24.36 -4.99
N ILE A 9 -19.55 24.82 -6.24
CA ILE A 9 -20.72 25.09 -7.10
C ILE A 9 -20.96 23.92 -8.07
N ASN A 10 -19.90 23.32 -8.61
CA ASN A 10 -19.94 22.14 -9.47
C ASN A 10 -19.03 21.05 -8.88
N PRO A 11 -19.53 20.20 -7.97
CA PRO A 11 -18.72 19.12 -7.38
C PRO A 11 -18.33 18.11 -8.46
N VAL A 12 -17.02 17.91 -8.63
CA VAL A 12 -16.47 16.94 -9.57
C VAL A 12 -16.59 15.53 -8.95
N VAL A 13 -17.57 14.76 -9.41
CA VAL A 13 -17.82 13.40 -8.90
C VAL A 13 -16.79 12.43 -9.45
N GLN A 14 -15.94 11.87 -8.58
CA GLN A 14 -14.82 11.00 -8.95
C GLN A 14 -15.24 9.77 -9.77
N GLU A 15 -16.37 9.13 -9.45
CA GLU A 15 -16.96 8.05 -10.26
C GLU A 15 -17.28 8.49 -11.71
N SER A 16 -17.82 9.70 -11.87
CA SER A 16 -18.15 10.25 -13.20
C SER A 16 -16.88 10.56 -13.99
N MET A 17 -15.82 11.03 -13.33
CA MET A 17 -14.51 11.25 -13.94
C MET A 17 -13.90 9.94 -14.44
N MET A 18 -13.93 8.88 -13.64
CA MET A 18 -13.46 7.54 -14.03
C MET A 18 -14.29 6.96 -15.20
N HIS A 19 -15.62 7.13 -15.17
CA HIS A 19 -16.47 6.73 -16.30
C HIS A 19 -16.14 7.50 -17.59
N ASN A 20 -15.88 8.81 -17.49
CA ASN A 20 -15.48 9.64 -18.62
C ASN A 20 -14.11 9.21 -19.17
N ALA A 21 -13.12 9.00 -18.31
CA ALA A 21 -11.78 8.53 -18.68
C ALA A 21 -11.84 7.17 -19.40
N ARG A 22 -12.56 6.19 -18.82
CA ARG A 22 -12.78 4.87 -19.44
C ARG A 22 -13.52 4.97 -20.79
N THR A 23 -14.48 5.89 -20.90
CA THR A 23 -15.20 6.13 -22.17
C THR A 23 -14.30 6.75 -23.24
N VAL A 24 -13.43 7.70 -22.88
CA VAL A 24 -12.45 8.30 -23.79
C VAL A 24 -11.41 7.27 -24.25
N SER A 25 -10.88 6.46 -23.32
CA SER A 25 -9.98 5.35 -23.63
C SER A 25 -10.62 4.36 -24.62
N ASN A 26 -11.85 3.90 -24.35
CA ASN A 26 -12.59 3.02 -25.27
C ASN A 26 -12.80 3.63 -26.66
N ILE A 27 -13.16 4.93 -26.75
CA ILE A 27 -13.29 5.64 -28.04
C ILE A 27 -11.95 5.64 -28.78
N ARG A 28 -10.83 5.83 -28.09
CA ARG A 28 -9.51 5.80 -28.72
C ARG A 28 -9.03 4.42 -29.12
N SER A 29 -9.26 3.37 -28.33
CA SER A 29 -8.93 2.00 -28.75
C SER A 29 -9.68 1.63 -30.05
N LEU A 30 -10.96 2.01 -30.15
CA LEU A 30 -11.74 1.88 -31.38
C LEU A 30 -11.19 2.74 -32.52
N THR A 31 -10.79 3.98 -32.22
CA THR A 31 -10.19 4.91 -33.19
C THR A 31 -8.86 4.39 -33.74
N ALA A 32 -8.00 3.87 -32.88
CA ALA A 32 -6.70 3.31 -33.25
C ALA A 32 -6.85 2.03 -34.07
N SER A 33 -7.79 1.15 -33.69
CA SER A 33 -8.16 -0.02 -34.48
C SER A 33 -8.68 0.38 -35.87
N LEU A 34 -9.62 1.34 -35.95
CA LEU A 34 -10.21 1.81 -37.20
C LEU A 34 -9.17 2.45 -38.13
N PHE A 35 -8.33 3.36 -37.62
CA PHE A 35 -7.29 4.01 -38.43
C PHE A 35 -6.13 3.06 -38.76
N GLY A 36 -5.82 2.07 -37.91
CA GLY A 36 -4.86 1.01 -38.23
C GLY A 36 -5.33 0.14 -39.40
N VAL A 37 -6.59 -0.30 -39.38
CA VAL A 37 -7.21 -1.03 -40.50
C VAL A 37 -7.25 -0.16 -41.77
N ALA A 38 -7.65 1.11 -41.66
CA ALA A 38 -7.68 2.03 -42.81
C ALA A 38 -6.29 2.32 -43.39
N ALA A 39 -5.26 2.50 -42.56
CA ALA A 39 -3.88 2.67 -43.03
C ALA A 39 -3.38 1.42 -43.76
N GLY A 40 -3.70 0.23 -43.23
CA GLY A 40 -3.39 -1.06 -43.87
C GLY A 40 -4.08 -1.26 -45.22
N THR A 41 -5.37 -0.92 -45.34
CA THR A 41 -6.09 -1.02 -46.63
C THR A 41 -5.63 0.01 -47.67
N LEU A 42 -5.11 1.15 -47.22
CA LEU A 42 -4.55 2.19 -48.09
C LEU A 42 -3.05 1.99 -48.43
N GLY A 43 -2.39 0.97 -47.86
CA GLY A 43 -0.96 0.72 -48.06
C GLY A 43 -0.06 1.82 -47.47
N LEU A 44 -0.51 2.52 -46.43
CA LEU A 44 0.22 3.61 -45.79
C LEU A 44 1.24 3.07 -44.78
N GLU A 45 2.41 2.70 -45.27
CA GLU A 45 3.54 2.23 -44.45
C GLU A 45 4.36 3.39 -43.87
N SER A 46 5.07 3.13 -42.76
CA SER A 46 6.05 4.05 -42.16
C SER A 46 5.48 5.46 -41.87
N PHE A 47 6.22 6.53 -42.17
CA PHE A 47 5.88 7.92 -41.84
C PHE A 47 4.52 8.39 -42.40
N PRO A 48 4.11 8.10 -43.65
CA PRO A 48 2.74 8.34 -44.12
C PRO A 48 1.64 7.70 -43.25
N GLY A 49 1.84 6.46 -42.80
CA GLY A 49 0.89 5.77 -41.90
C GLY A 49 0.81 6.43 -40.53
N PHE A 50 1.96 6.80 -39.95
CA PHE A 50 2.01 7.57 -38.70
C PHE A 50 1.31 8.94 -38.83
N LEU A 51 1.53 9.67 -39.93
CA LEU A 51 0.91 10.98 -40.15
C LEU A 51 -0.62 10.87 -40.30
N PHE A 52 -1.10 9.84 -41.01
CA PHE A 52 -2.52 9.53 -41.14
C PHE A 52 -3.17 9.20 -39.78
N TYR A 53 -2.51 8.35 -38.98
CA TYR A 53 -2.95 8.04 -37.61
C TYR A 53 -2.99 9.30 -36.73
N ALA A 54 -1.93 10.13 -36.76
CA ALA A 54 -1.84 11.34 -35.95
C ALA A 54 -2.94 12.37 -36.31
N LEU A 55 -3.20 12.58 -37.61
CA LEU A 55 -4.28 13.45 -38.07
C LEU A 55 -5.67 12.89 -37.71
N GLY A 56 -5.88 11.58 -37.85
CA GLY A 56 -7.13 10.90 -37.46
C GLY A 56 -7.42 11.06 -35.96
N SER A 57 -6.43 10.78 -35.12
CA SER A 57 -6.51 10.94 -33.66
C SER A 57 -6.74 12.39 -33.24
N LEU A 58 -6.11 13.37 -33.92
CA LEU A 58 -6.34 14.80 -33.70
C LEU A 58 -7.80 15.19 -33.99
N VAL A 59 -8.39 14.70 -35.08
CA VAL A 59 -9.80 14.94 -35.41
C VAL A 59 -10.74 14.32 -34.37
N VAL A 60 -10.48 13.09 -33.91
CA VAL A 60 -11.31 12.46 -32.87
C VAL A 60 -11.21 13.20 -31.54
N SER A 61 -10.01 13.64 -31.13
CA SER A 61 -9.84 14.45 -29.91
C SER A 61 -10.59 15.78 -29.99
N LEU A 62 -10.60 16.45 -31.14
CA LEU A 62 -11.43 17.65 -31.37
C LEU A 62 -12.93 17.35 -31.33
N LEU A 63 -13.38 16.20 -31.84
CA LEU A 63 -14.78 15.79 -31.78
C LEU A 63 -15.24 15.47 -30.35
N ILE A 64 -14.41 14.81 -29.54
CA ILE A 64 -14.68 14.58 -28.10
C ILE A 64 -14.80 15.94 -27.38
N PHE A 65 -13.87 16.86 -27.64
CA PHE A 65 -13.87 18.20 -27.03
C PHE A 65 -15.11 19.02 -27.40
N SER A 66 -15.49 19.01 -28.68
CA SER A 66 -16.60 19.83 -29.21
C SER A 66 -17.98 19.25 -28.91
N LEU A 67 -18.16 17.92 -29.04
CA LEU A 67 -19.47 17.27 -28.98
C LEU A 67 -19.80 16.64 -27.62
N ARG A 68 -18.80 16.22 -26.83
CA ARG A 68 -19.02 15.57 -25.52
C ARG A 68 -18.74 16.48 -24.33
N ALA A 69 -17.72 17.35 -24.43
CA ALA A 69 -17.34 18.23 -23.32
C ALA A 69 -18.00 19.63 -23.35
N ASN A 70 -18.88 19.92 -24.33
CA ASN A 70 -19.54 21.24 -24.49
C ASN A 70 -18.58 22.45 -24.39
N ILE A 71 -17.34 22.29 -24.86
CA ILE A 71 -16.28 23.32 -24.82
C ILE A 71 -15.85 23.71 -23.37
N GLN A 72 -16.33 22.99 -22.34
CA GLN A 72 -15.96 23.18 -20.93
C GLN A 72 -15.21 21.95 -20.39
N PRO A 73 -13.94 21.71 -20.76
CA PRO A 73 -13.24 20.47 -20.39
C PRO A 73 -12.90 20.36 -18.89
N LYS A 74 -12.84 21.49 -18.17
CA LYS A 74 -12.47 21.56 -16.75
C LYS A 74 -13.48 20.90 -15.81
N SER A 75 -14.73 20.70 -16.24
CA SER A 75 -15.77 20.01 -15.45
C SER A 75 -15.80 18.49 -15.69
N TYR A 76 -14.97 17.98 -16.62
CA TYR A 76 -14.97 16.56 -17.02
C TYR A 76 -13.60 15.86 -16.92
N PHE A 77 -12.50 16.61 -16.80
CA PHE A 77 -11.12 16.08 -16.77
C PHE A 77 -10.22 16.90 -15.82
N HIS A 78 -9.32 16.23 -15.11
CA HIS A 78 -8.43 16.87 -14.13
C HIS A 78 -7.34 17.70 -14.83
N SER A 79 -6.85 17.19 -15.96
CA SER A 79 -5.88 17.86 -16.83
C SER A 79 -6.33 17.77 -18.30
N PRO A 80 -7.18 18.71 -18.78
CA PRO A 80 -7.78 18.72 -20.12
C PRO A 80 -6.89 18.46 -21.32
N ILE A 81 -5.57 18.72 -21.22
CA ILE A 81 -4.63 18.50 -22.31
C ILE A 81 -3.91 17.15 -22.14
N ALA A 82 -3.46 16.81 -20.93
CA ALA A 82 -2.84 15.52 -20.65
C ALA A 82 -3.85 14.38 -20.89
N ASP A 83 -5.03 14.45 -20.27
CA ASP A 83 -6.04 13.39 -20.34
C ASP A 83 -6.56 13.17 -21.77
N LEU A 84 -6.70 14.23 -22.58
CA LEU A 84 -7.26 14.15 -23.95
C LEU A 84 -6.24 13.86 -25.06
N TRP A 85 -4.96 14.19 -24.88
CA TRP A 85 -3.93 14.09 -25.94
C TRP A 85 -2.77 13.15 -25.60
N ILE A 86 -2.53 12.89 -24.31
CA ILE A 86 -1.35 12.16 -23.81
C ILE A 86 -1.74 11.06 -22.81
N GLY A 87 -3.03 10.89 -22.52
CA GLY A 87 -3.54 9.96 -21.51
C GLY A 87 -3.45 8.46 -21.86
N ASP A 88 -3.10 8.12 -23.10
CA ASP A 88 -2.71 6.74 -23.48
C ASP A 88 -1.18 6.56 -23.56
N LEU A 89 -0.41 7.63 -23.35
CA LEU A 89 1.06 7.64 -23.33
C LEU A 89 1.62 7.72 -21.91
N PHE A 90 0.75 7.84 -20.90
CA PHE A 90 1.10 7.80 -19.48
C PHE A 90 0.24 6.74 -18.78
N GLY A 91 0.86 6.05 -17.82
CA GLY A 91 0.43 4.74 -17.32
C GLY A 91 -1.00 4.64 -16.78
N VAL A 92 -1.50 3.40 -16.82
CA VAL A 92 -2.80 2.96 -16.25
C VAL A 92 -2.82 3.09 -14.73
N LEU A 93 -1.64 3.08 -14.10
CA LEU A 93 -1.42 3.47 -12.71
C LEU A 93 -0.53 4.73 -12.64
N GLU A 94 -1.00 5.74 -11.90
CA GLU A 94 -0.19 6.85 -11.39
C GLU A 94 -0.54 7.09 -9.91
N ALA A 95 0.42 6.83 -9.01
CA ALA A 95 0.21 6.90 -7.56
C ALA A 95 1.34 7.72 -6.90
N ARG A 96 1.03 8.95 -6.47
CA ARG A 96 2.00 9.91 -5.90
C ARG A 96 1.90 9.99 -4.38
N LEU A 97 2.90 9.49 -3.66
CA LEU A 97 3.06 9.66 -2.21
C LEU A 97 3.85 10.95 -1.91
N GLU A 98 3.30 11.82 -1.08
CA GLU A 98 3.99 13.05 -0.63
C GLU A 98 5.32 12.78 0.10
N GLN A 99 5.47 11.60 0.70
CA GLN A 99 6.68 11.18 1.42
C GLN A 99 7.08 9.75 1.03
N ALA A 100 8.14 9.61 0.24
CA ALA A 100 8.76 8.32 -0.11
C ALA A 100 9.15 7.49 1.13
N ASN A 101 9.42 8.16 2.27
CA ASN A 101 9.76 7.53 3.54
C ASN A 101 8.68 6.56 4.05
N LEU A 102 7.40 6.78 3.72
CA LEU A 102 6.32 5.87 4.09
C LEU A 102 6.54 4.48 3.47
N LEU A 103 6.67 4.40 2.15
CA LEU A 103 6.88 3.13 1.44
C LEU A 103 8.25 2.53 1.79
N LYS A 104 9.29 3.36 1.95
CA LYS A 104 10.63 2.95 2.40
C LYS A 104 10.59 2.20 3.74
N LYS A 105 9.88 2.72 4.73
CA LYS A 105 9.68 2.09 6.06
C LYS A 105 8.82 0.84 5.98
N VAL A 106 7.75 0.83 5.16
CA VAL A 106 6.93 -0.37 4.93
C VAL A 106 7.79 -1.49 4.35
N VAL A 107 8.49 -1.24 3.24
CA VAL A 107 9.36 -2.24 2.58
C VAL A 107 10.46 -2.73 3.52
N GLU A 108 11.04 -1.86 4.35
CA GLU A 108 12.02 -2.25 5.37
C GLU A 108 11.45 -3.16 6.48
N ALA A 109 10.17 -3.00 6.83
CA ALA A 109 9.51 -3.86 7.81
C ALA A 109 9.15 -5.26 7.25
N ILE A 110 8.83 -5.37 5.96
CA ILE A 110 8.27 -6.61 5.36
C ILE A 110 9.30 -7.49 4.63
N LYS A 111 10.38 -6.91 4.09
CA LYS A 111 11.41 -7.61 3.28
C LYS A 111 12.10 -8.82 3.95
N ASP A 112 12.07 -8.88 5.28
CA ASP A 112 12.73 -9.94 6.07
C ASP A 112 11.75 -11.08 6.43
N LEU A 113 10.48 -10.95 6.02
CA LEU A 113 9.43 -11.97 6.08
C LEU A 113 9.15 -12.54 4.69
N VAL A 114 9.12 -11.67 3.68
CA VAL A 114 8.74 -11.98 2.30
C VAL A 114 9.80 -11.43 1.33
N GLN A 115 10.22 -12.23 0.35
CA GLN A 115 11.22 -11.81 -0.65
C GLN A 115 10.57 -11.19 -1.88
N ASP A 116 9.48 -11.78 -2.36
CA ASP A 116 8.76 -11.43 -3.58
C ASP A 116 7.27 -11.35 -3.28
N CYS A 117 6.60 -10.31 -3.77
CA CYS A 117 5.18 -10.08 -3.51
C CYS A 117 4.52 -9.25 -4.62
N ASN A 118 3.21 -9.41 -4.78
CA ASN A 118 2.40 -8.50 -5.59
C ASN A 118 1.95 -7.29 -4.77
N PHE A 119 2.12 -6.10 -5.37
CA PHE A 119 1.37 -4.91 -4.97
C PHE A 119 0.11 -4.82 -5.84
N GLU A 120 -1.05 -5.03 -5.23
CA GLU A 120 -2.36 -4.99 -5.87
C GLU A 120 -2.84 -3.54 -5.93
N CYS A 121 -2.85 -2.96 -7.12
CA CYS A 121 -3.32 -1.59 -7.35
C CYS A 121 -4.75 -1.65 -7.90
N ASN A 122 -5.67 -0.92 -7.28
CA ASN A 122 -7.07 -0.79 -7.70
C ASN A 122 -7.61 0.61 -7.36
N ASP A 123 -8.90 0.86 -7.59
CA ASP A 123 -9.57 2.13 -7.30
C ASP A 123 -9.51 2.56 -5.82
N SER A 124 -9.46 1.59 -4.91
CA SER A 124 -9.47 1.76 -3.46
C SER A 124 -8.08 2.07 -2.89
N GLY A 125 -7.01 1.78 -3.64
CA GLY A 125 -5.63 2.07 -3.28
C GLY A 125 -4.61 1.04 -3.75
N VAL A 126 -3.53 0.90 -2.98
CA VAL A 126 -2.48 -0.11 -3.17
C VAL A 126 -2.49 -1.07 -1.98
N GLY A 127 -2.84 -2.33 -2.21
CA GLY A 127 -2.77 -3.43 -1.27
C GLY A 127 -1.51 -4.28 -1.46
N LEU A 128 -1.17 -5.05 -0.44
CA LEU A 128 -0.20 -6.15 -0.53
C LEU A 128 -0.61 -7.22 0.49
N GLN A 129 -0.66 -8.48 0.04
CA GLN A 129 -0.83 -9.62 0.93
C GLN A 129 0.15 -10.73 0.56
N ALA A 130 0.89 -11.23 1.55
CA ALA A 130 1.85 -12.32 1.35
C ALA A 130 2.09 -13.13 2.64
N MET A 131 2.41 -14.41 2.49
CA MET A 131 2.87 -15.28 3.59
C MET A 131 4.40 -15.36 3.62
N ASP A 132 4.94 -15.66 4.80
CA ASP A 132 6.35 -16.05 4.94
C ASP A 132 6.61 -17.47 4.39
N ASN A 133 7.88 -17.80 4.14
CA ASN A 133 8.28 -19.11 3.59
C ASN A 133 7.87 -20.33 4.44
N SER A 134 7.47 -20.15 5.71
CA SER A 134 6.97 -21.23 6.56
C SER A 134 5.44 -21.31 6.66
N HIS A 135 4.72 -20.36 6.06
CA HIS A 135 3.26 -20.20 6.17
C HIS A 135 2.75 -20.04 7.63
N VAL A 136 3.59 -19.50 8.52
CA VAL A 136 3.27 -19.24 9.95
C VAL A 136 2.91 -17.78 10.19
N ALA A 137 3.42 -16.87 9.35
CA ALA A 137 3.14 -15.44 9.40
C ALA A 137 2.61 -14.92 8.07
N LEU A 138 1.61 -14.02 8.14
CA LEU A 138 1.04 -13.32 7.00
C LEU A 138 1.19 -11.81 7.20
N VAL A 139 1.57 -11.09 6.15
CA VAL A 139 1.54 -9.63 6.10
C VAL A 139 0.38 -9.16 5.22
N SER A 140 -0.35 -8.15 5.69
CA SER A 140 -1.38 -7.46 4.94
C SER A 140 -1.21 -5.95 5.09
N MET A 141 -0.93 -5.27 3.99
CA MET A 141 -0.81 -3.82 3.90
C MET A 141 -1.97 -3.29 3.05
N LEU A 142 -2.53 -2.16 3.47
CA LEU A 142 -3.42 -1.35 2.62
C LEU A 142 -3.02 0.12 2.74
N LEU A 143 -2.61 0.72 1.63
CA LEU A 143 -2.51 2.17 1.44
C LEU A 143 -3.71 2.61 0.61
N LYS A 144 -4.68 3.30 1.22
CA LYS A 144 -5.87 3.79 0.51
C LYS A 144 -5.52 4.85 -0.53
N ALA A 145 -6.38 5.02 -1.54
CA ALA A 145 -6.26 6.06 -2.57
C ALA A 145 -6.02 7.45 -1.94
N ASP A 146 -6.72 7.78 -0.84
CA ASP A 146 -6.57 9.02 -0.07
C ASP A 146 -5.15 9.24 0.50
N SER A 147 -4.30 8.21 0.62
CA SER A 147 -2.90 8.34 1.04
C SER A 147 -1.99 8.86 -0.09
N PHE A 148 -2.51 9.03 -1.31
CA PHE A 148 -1.78 9.50 -2.50
C PHE A 148 -2.42 10.76 -3.07
N SER A 149 -1.62 11.62 -3.70
CA SER A 149 -2.04 12.92 -4.25
C SER A 149 -1.18 13.30 -5.47
N PRO A 150 -1.63 13.05 -6.72
CA PRO A 150 -2.85 12.36 -7.10
C PRO A 150 -2.75 10.83 -7.01
N PHE A 151 -3.91 10.17 -7.10
CA PHE A 151 -4.07 8.74 -7.33
C PHE A 151 -4.92 8.49 -8.58
N ARG A 152 -4.45 7.61 -9.46
CA ARG A 152 -5.20 7.10 -10.60
C ARG A 152 -4.85 5.64 -10.83
N CYS A 153 -5.87 4.79 -10.92
CA CYS A 153 -5.74 3.38 -11.26
C CYS A 153 -6.95 3.00 -12.13
N ASP A 154 -6.77 2.99 -13.46
CA ASP A 154 -7.91 2.83 -14.39
C ASP A 154 -8.41 1.38 -14.48
N ARG A 155 -7.59 0.42 -14.03
CA ARG A 155 -7.84 -1.03 -13.97
C ARG A 155 -7.03 -1.65 -12.84
N ASN A 156 -7.51 -2.79 -12.33
CA ASN A 156 -6.77 -3.56 -11.34
C ASN A 156 -5.49 -4.13 -11.96
N ILE A 157 -4.34 -3.84 -11.35
CA ILE A 157 -3.01 -4.30 -11.79
C ILE A 157 -2.30 -4.94 -10.59
N ALA A 158 -1.71 -6.10 -10.78
CA ALA A 158 -0.78 -6.70 -9.83
C ALA A 158 0.66 -6.39 -10.26
N LEU A 159 1.43 -5.74 -9.39
CA LEU A 159 2.85 -5.45 -9.62
C LEU A 159 3.71 -6.43 -8.82
N GLY A 160 4.14 -7.53 -9.45
CA GLY A 160 5.01 -8.51 -8.82
C GLY A 160 6.44 -7.99 -8.69
N ILE A 161 6.88 -7.71 -7.47
CA ILE A 161 8.14 -7.03 -7.17
C ILE A 161 8.97 -7.81 -6.14
N ASN A 162 10.25 -7.98 -6.46
CA ASN A 162 11.26 -8.42 -5.50
C ASN A 162 11.57 -7.30 -4.49
N LEU A 163 11.19 -7.50 -3.23
CA LEU A 163 11.30 -6.49 -2.15
C LEU A 163 12.75 -6.10 -1.84
N VAL A 164 13.72 -6.99 -2.04
CA VAL A 164 15.15 -6.68 -1.87
C VAL A 164 15.63 -5.71 -2.95
N SER A 165 15.09 -5.79 -4.16
CA SER A 165 15.39 -4.87 -5.27
C SER A 165 14.68 -3.53 -5.08
N LEU A 166 13.41 -3.55 -4.68
CA LEU A 166 12.67 -2.34 -4.30
C LEU A 166 13.36 -1.58 -3.16
N GLN A 167 13.86 -2.28 -2.14
CA GLN A 167 14.61 -1.65 -1.04
C GLN A 167 15.89 -0.94 -1.52
N LYS A 168 16.57 -1.45 -2.56
CA LYS A 168 17.77 -0.80 -3.13
C LYS A 168 17.40 0.50 -3.85
N VAL A 169 16.29 0.53 -4.57
CA VAL A 169 15.79 1.74 -5.25
C VAL A 169 15.30 2.78 -4.25
N LEU A 170 14.49 2.38 -3.26
CA LEU A 170 13.98 3.27 -2.20
C LEU A 170 15.09 3.88 -1.31
N ARG A 171 16.31 3.33 -1.33
CA ARG A 171 17.49 3.93 -0.66
C ARG A 171 18.04 5.16 -1.39
N ALA A 172 17.70 5.39 -2.66
CA ALA A 172 18.10 6.59 -3.40
C ALA A 172 17.23 7.83 -3.09
N ALA A 173 16.13 7.63 -2.36
CA ALA A 173 15.19 8.66 -1.92
C ALA A 173 15.56 9.22 -0.54
N GLN A 174 15.54 10.55 -0.44
CA GLN A 174 15.55 11.24 0.85
C GLN A 174 14.19 11.14 1.53
N ASP A 175 14.15 11.36 2.83
CA ASP A 175 12.94 11.11 3.63
C ASP A 175 11.80 12.10 3.36
N LYS A 176 12.08 13.22 2.68
CA LYS A 176 11.10 14.22 2.21
C LYS A 176 10.93 14.24 0.68
N ASP A 177 11.59 13.34 -0.05
CA ASP A 177 11.36 13.25 -1.49
C ASP A 177 9.95 12.68 -1.73
N ILE A 178 9.25 13.23 -2.72
CA ILE A 178 7.95 12.77 -3.19
C ILE A 178 8.19 11.57 -4.09
N LEU A 179 7.41 10.50 -3.95
CA LEU A 179 7.49 9.30 -4.80
C LEU A 179 6.26 9.20 -5.69
N THR A 180 6.44 9.17 -7.00
CA THR A 180 5.41 8.80 -7.96
C THR A 180 5.68 7.40 -8.53
N LEU A 181 4.75 6.48 -8.34
CA LEU A 181 4.72 5.15 -8.97
C LEU A 181 3.96 5.24 -10.30
N LYS A 182 4.52 4.67 -11.37
CA LYS A 182 3.90 4.61 -12.70
C LYS A 182 3.99 3.21 -13.30
N ALA A 183 2.89 2.71 -13.86
CA ALA A 183 2.85 1.43 -14.57
C ALA A 183 1.84 1.45 -15.72
N GLU A 184 2.12 0.71 -16.79
CA GLU A 184 1.22 0.52 -17.95
C GLU A 184 0.15 -0.57 -17.68
N ASP A 185 -0.71 -0.87 -18.68
CA ASP A 185 -1.82 -1.85 -18.58
C ASP A 185 -1.33 -3.29 -18.34
N SER A 186 -0.27 -3.66 -19.07
CA SER A 186 0.44 -4.94 -18.95
C SER A 186 1.94 -4.65 -18.74
N PRO A 187 2.34 -4.24 -17.52
CA PRO A 187 3.66 -3.69 -17.28
C PRO A 187 4.72 -4.80 -17.16
N ASP A 188 5.77 -4.74 -17.98
CA ASP A 188 7.03 -5.48 -17.76
C ASP A 188 7.91 -4.80 -16.70
N VAL A 189 7.66 -3.50 -16.44
CA VAL A 189 8.40 -2.65 -15.53
C VAL A 189 7.45 -1.73 -14.74
N VAL A 190 7.80 -1.45 -13.49
CA VAL A 190 7.26 -0.32 -12.73
C VAL A 190 8.31 0.78 -12.66
N ASN A 191 7.88 2.01 -12.94
CA ASN A 191 8.70 3.20 -12.93
C ASN A 191 8.50 3.96 -11.59
N LEU A 192 9.60 4.30 -10.94
CA LEU A 192 9.63 5.03 -9.67
C LEU A 192 10.33 6.37 -9.87
N VAL A 193 9.56 7.46 -9.78
CA VAL A 193 10.07 8.83 -9.85
C VAL A 193 10.16 9.42 -8.45
N PHE A 194 11.35 9.88 -8.06
CA PHE A 194 11.60 10.62 -6.83
C PHE A 194 11.84 12.10 -7.16
N GLU A 195 11.01 12.98 -6.63
CA GLU A 195 11.11 14.44 -6.78
C GLU A 195 11.47 15.06 -5.44
N SER A 196 12.56 15.85 -5.38
CA SER A 196 12.94 16.53 -4.15
C SER A 196 12.15 17.82 -3.95
N SER A 197 11.68 18.09 -2.73
CA SER A 197 10.97 19.33 -2.40
C SER A 197 11.90 20.52 -2.11
N GLU A 198 13.17 20.25 -1.79
CA GLU A 198 14.17 21.26 -1.42
C GLU A 198 15.16 21.59 -2.55
N SER A 199 15.20 20.78 -3.61
CA SER A 199 16.11 20.94 -4.75
C SER A 199 15.42 20.53 -6.05
N ASP A 200 15.84 21.11 -7.18
CA ASP A 200 15.33 20.74 -8.52
C ASP A 200 15.92 19.39 -9.01
N ARG A 201 15.90 18.39 -8.13
CA ARG A 201 16.40 17.04 -8.38
C ARG A 201 15.21 16.11 -8.60
N ILE A 202 15.18 15.53 -9.79
CA ILE A 202 14.33 14.39 -10.14
C ILE A 202 15.25 13.17 -10.30
N SER A 203 14.81 12.00 -9.88
CA SER A 203 15.53 10.74 -10.08
C SER A 203 14.55 9.63 -10.41
N GLU A 204 14.80 8.93 -11.51
CA GLU A 204 13.87 7.97 -12.12
C GLU A 204 14.53 6.58 -12.16
N TYR A 205 13.77 5.56 -11.79
CA TYR A 205 14.25 4.18 -11.69
C TYR A 205 13.19 3.19 -12.15
N ASP A 206 13.54 2.35 -13.12
CA ASP A 206 12.70 1.23 -13.54
C ASP A 206 13.07 -0.05 -12.79
N ILE A 207 12.06 -0.72 -12.25
CA ILE A 207 12.18 -2.06 -11.66
C ILE A 207 11.44 -3.04 -12.57
N LYS A 208 12.12 -4.10 -13.00
CA LYS A 208 11.47 -5.20 -13.72
C LYS A 208 10.49 -5.92 -12.81
N LEU A 209 9.29 -6.13 -13.32
CA LEU A 209 8.27 -6.91 -12.67
C LEU A 209 8.50 -8.40 -12.94
N MET A 210 7.84 -9.23 -12.14
CA MET A 210 7.88 -10.68 -12.24
C MET A 210 6.47 -11.23 -12.12
N ASP A 211 6.16 -12.30 -12.84
CA ASP A 211 4.94 -13.06 -12.62
C ASP A 211 5.05 -13.81 -11.28
N ILE A 212 4.20 -13.44 -10.32
CA ILE A 212 4.11 -14.09 -9.00
C ILE A 212 2.68 -14.62 -8.85
N ASP A 213 2.55 -15.95 -8.82
CA ASP A 213 1.30 -16.62 -8.47
C ASP A 213 0.90 -16.22 -7.04
N GLN A 214 -0.30 -15.65 -6.89
CA GLN A 214 -0.79 -15.14 -5.61
C GLN A 214 -2.10 -15.81 -5.23
N GLU A 215 -2.10 -16.48 -4.08
CA GLU A 215 -3.32 -16.92 -3.41
C GLU A 215 -3.80 -15.80 -2.48
N HIS A 216 -4.89 -15.12 -2.85
CA HIS A 216 -5.54 -14.18 -1.94
C HIS A 216 -6.22 -14.94 -0.81
N LEU A 217 -5.76 -14.73 0.41
CA LEU A 217 -6.35 -15.28 1.61
C LEU A 217 -7.41 -14.32 2.14
N GLY A 218 -8.68 -14.75 2.12
CA GLY A 218 -9.76 -14.02 2.77
C GLY A 218 -9.52 -13.95 4.28
N ILE A 219 -9.21 -12.76 4.79
CA ILE A 219 -9.09 -12.50 6.23
C ILE A 219 -10.52 -12.24 6.75
N PRO A 220 -11.08 -13.09 7.61
CA PRO A 220 -12.42 -12.88 8.15
C PRO A 220 -12.43 -11.79 9.23
N ASP A 221 -13.49 -10.98 9.27
CA ASP A 221 -13.77 -10.13 10.42
C ASP A 221 -13.98 -11.02 11.64
N THR A 222 -13.09 -10.89 12.63
CA THR A 222 -13.03 -11.77 13.81
C THR A 222 -13.13 -10.95 15.08
N ASP A 223 -13.96 -11.40 16.02
CA ASP A 223 -14.00 -10.87 17.38
C ASP A 223 -12.82 -11.39 18.19
N TYR A 224 -12.04 -10.49 18.78
CA TYR A 224 -10.87 -10.83 19.59
C TYR A 224 -11.18 -10.81 21.09
N ALA A 225 -10.67 -11.79 21.83
CA ALA A 225 -10.78 -11.91 23.28
C ALA A 225 -10.11 -10.73 24.02
N ALA A 226 -8.97 -10.27 23.51
CA ALA A 226 -8.24 -9.10 24.01
C ALA A 226 -7.75 -8.20 22.88
N SER A 227 -7.89 -6.89 23.04
CA SER A 227 -7.34 -5.85 22.17
C SER A 227 -6.52 -4.87 23.02
N ILE A 228 -5.21 -4.83 22.79
CA ILE A 228 -4.24 -4.06 23.56
C ILE A 228 -3.60 -3.03 22.63
N THR A 229 -3.68 -1.74 22.95
CA THR A 229 -2.95 -0.69 22.24
C THR A 229 -1.85 -0.15 23.15
N LEU A 230 -0.60 -0.21 22.71
CA LEU A 230 0.57 0.18 23.48
C LEU A 230 1.61 0.94 22.62
N PRO A 231 2.61 1.61 23.22
CA PRO A 231 3.65 2.30 22.47
C PRO A 231 4.49 1.30 21.66
N SER A 232 4.70 1.57 20.37
CA SER A 232 5.42 0.66 19.45
C SER A 232 6.89 0.48 19.83
N ALA A 233 7.50 1.50 20.44
CA ALA A 233 8.86 1.45 20.98
C ALA A 233 8.98 0.55 22.23
N GLU A 234 7.94 0.49 23.06
CA GLU A 234 7.92 -0.36 24.26
C GLU A 234 7.75 -1.83 23.88
N LEU A 235 6.85 -2.15 22.93
CA LEU A 235 6.76 -3.50 22.36
C LEU A 235 8.09 -3.94 21.75
N GLN A 236 8.74 -3.08 20.95
CA GLN A 236 10.03 -3.38 20.34
C GLN A 236 11.10 -3.66 21.40
N ARG A 237 11.11 -2.92 22.50
CA ARG A 237 12.01 -3.16 23.62
C ARG A 237 11.74 -4.51 24.29
N ILE A 238 10.49 -4.78 24.66
CA ILE A 238 10.09 -6.05 25.30
C ILE A 238 10.48 -7.24 24.42
N CYS A 239 10.15 -7.23 23.13
CA CYS A 239 10.49 -8.32 22.23
C CYS A 239 12.01 -8.50 22.07
N ARG A 240 12.79 -7.41 22.04
CA ARG A 240 14.26 -7.47 21.99
C ARG A 240 14.83 -8.06 23.29
N ASP A 241 14.41 -7.54 24.44
CA ASP A 241 14.94 -7.93 25.75
C ASP A 241 14.62 -9.40 26.07
N LEU A 242 13.40 -9.88 25.75
CA LEU A 242 13.03 -11.29 25.93
C LEU A 242 13.68 -12.23 24.90
N SER A 243 13.96 -11.77 23.67
CA SER A 243 14.65 -12.58 22.64
C SER A 243 16.09 -12.97 22.99
N ALA A 244 16.69 -12.32 24.00
CA ALA A 244 17.99 -12.70 24.54
C ALA A 244 17.91 -13.86 25.56
N LEU A 245 16.70 -14.22 26.03
CA LEU A 245 16.47 -15.26 27.04
C LEU A 245 15.78 -16.51 26.47
N SER A 246 14.91 -16.36 25.48
CA SER A 246 14.15 -17.46 24.88
C SER A 246 13.75 -17.16 23.43
N GLU A 247 13.46 -18.21 22.66
CA GLU A 247 12.88 -18.08 21.31
C GLU A 247 11.36 -17.84 21.32
N SER A 248 10.71 -18.00 22.48
CA SER A 248 9.26 -17.94 22.62
C SER A 248 8.83 -16.98 23.72
N VAL A 249 7.72 -16.26 23.51
CA VAL A 249 7.07 -15.44 24.53
C VAL A 249 5.62 -15.89 24.71
N ASN A 250 5.24 -16.11 25.95
CA ASN A 250 3.84 -16.22 26.35
C ASN A 250 3.29 -14.80 26.58
N ILE A 251 2.23 -14.47 25.85
CA ILE A 251 1.48 -13.21 26.00
C ILE A 251 0.18 -13.55 26.71
N GLU A 252 0.09 -13.11 27.97
CA GLU A 252 -1.03 -13.34 28.88
C GLU A 252 -1.75 -12.01 29.11
N CYS A 253 -3.05 -11.94 28.80
CA CYS A 253 -3.87 -10.77 29.08
C CYS A 253 -4.98 -11.11 30.09
N THR A 254 -5.00 -10.38 31.20
CA THR A 254 -5.96 -10.54 32.29
C THR A 254 -6.45 -9.17 32.78
N LYS A 255 -7.35 -9.17 33.77
CA LYS A 255 -7.85 -7.93 34.40
C LYS A 255 -6.76 -7.09 35.09
N GLU A 256 -5.59 -7.67 35.36
CA GLU A 256 -4.46 -6.92 35.94
C GLU A 256 -3.59 -6.19 34.91
N GLY A 257 -3.68 -6.57 33.63
CA GLY A 257 -2.86 -6.03 32.54
C GLY A 257 -2.48 -7.08 31.50
N VAL A 258 -1.53 -6.72 30.63
CA VAL A 258 -0.84 -7.67 29.73
C VAL A 258 0.54 -8.01 30.30
N LYS A 259 0.89 -9.28 30.27
CA LYS A 259 2.17 -9.83 30.70
C LYS A 259 2.83 -10.57 29.55
N PHE A 260 4.07 -10.21 29.28
CA PHE A 260 4.96 -10.87 28.33
C PHE A 260 5.97 -11.68 29.14
N GLY A 261 5.84 -13.01 29.15
CA GLY A 261 6.71 -13.92 29.90
C GLY A 261 7.48 -14.86 29.00
N CYS A 262 8.71 -15.19 29.36
CA CYS A 262 9.49 -16.23 28.69
C CYS A 262 10.31 -17.06 29.67
N THR A 263 10.54 -18.31 29.30
CA THR A 263 11.45 -19.23 29.99
C THR A 263 12.42 -19.80 28.95
N GLY A 264 13.70 -19.88 29.30
CA GLY A 264 14.74 -20.48 28.47
C GLY A 264 15.94 -20.88 29.33
N ASP A 265 16.98 -21.44 28.68
CA ASP A 265 18.09 -22.12 29.36
C ASP A 265 18.91 -21.23 30.30
N ILE A 266 19.01 -19.93 29.96
CA ILE A 266 19.76 -18.93 30.73
C ILE A 266 18.94 -18.42 31.93
N GLY A 267 17.61 -18.52 31.87
CA GLY A 267 16.69 -18.08 32.91
C GLY A 267 15.29 -17.74 32.38
N SER A 268 14.46 -17.19 33.25
CA SER A 268 13.15 -16.65 32.91
C SER A 268 13.09 -15.14 33.04
N GLY A 269 12.22 -14.51 32.25
CA GLY A 269 11.97 -13.08 32.26
C GLY A 269 10.49 -12.79 32.10
N SER A 270 10.00 -11.70 32.69
CA SER A 270 8.64 -11.23 32.46
C SER A 270 8.51 -9.72 32.58
N VAL A 271 7.74 -9.11 31.68
CA VAL A 271 7.36 -7.70 31.72
C VAL A 271 5.84 -7.60 31.77
N THR A 272 5.31 -6.83 32.72
CA THR A 272 3.85 -6.62 32.87
C THR A 272 3.53 -5.15 32.63
N LEU A 273 2.69 -4.87 31.63
CA LEU A 273 2.15 -3.55 31.35
C LEU A 273 0.71 -3.48 31.88
N ARG A 274 0.44 -2.45 32.69
CA ARG A 274 -0.91 -2.16 33.19
C ARG A 274 -1.53 -1.05 32.38
N GLN A 275 -2.86 -1.09 32.26
CA GLN A 275 -3.63 -0.02 31.64
C GLN A 275 -3.37 1.29 32.39
N HIS A 276 -2.99 2.33 31.66
CA HIS A 276 -2.73 3.65 32.22
C HIS A 276 -2.89 4.75 31.17
N THR A 277 -3.30 5.93 31.64
CA THR A 277 -3.58 7.09 30.80
C THR A 277 -2.72 8.27 31.27
N ASN A 278 -1.92 8.82 30.37
CA ASN A 278 -1.09 9.99 30.55
C ASN A 278 -1.67 11.14 29.72
N VAL A 279 -2.21 12.15 30.41
CA VAL A 279 -2.88 13.31 29.79
C VAL A 279 -1.90 14.23 29.04
N GLU A 280 -0.61 14.21 29.39
CA GLU A 280 0.42 15.03 28.71
C GLU A 280 0.99 14.36 27.47
N LYS A 281 0.93 13.02 27.40
CA LYS A 281 1.57 12.19 26.35
C LYS A 281 0.76 10.94 26.05
N GLU A 282 -0.34 11.12 25.32
CA GLU A 282 -1.26 10.03 24.97
C GLU A 282 -0.59 8.89 24.18
N ASP A 283 0.46 9.18 23.40
CA ASP A 283 1.29 8.17 22.72
C ASP A 283 1.86 7.10 23.66
N LEU A 284 2.09 7.43 24.94
CA LEU A 284 2.64 6.53 25.94
C LEU A 284 1.59 5.64 26.62
N ASN A 285 0.30 5.89 26.40
CA ASN A 285 -0.80 5.17 27.06
C ASN A 285 -0.77 3.69 26.74
N VAL A 286 -1.24 2.86 27.69
CA VAL A 286 -1.56 1.46 27.42
C VAL A 286 -3.05 1.30 27.62
N ASP A 287 -3.75 0.99 26.54
CA ASP A 287 -5.19 0.76 26.51
C ASP A 287 -5.44 -0.74 26.39
N ILE A 288 -6.29 -1.30 27.25
CA ILE A 288 -6.60 -2.74 27.26
C ILE A 288 -8.11 -2.89 27.22
N GLN A 289 -8.60 -3.56 26.19
CA GLN A 289 -9.99 -4.01 26.07
C GLN A 289 -9.97 -5.54 26.20
N LEU A 290 -10.64 -6.06 27.23
CA LEU A 290 -10.63 -7.48 27.57
C LEU A 290 -12.06 -8.00 27.67
N SER A 291 -12.43 -8.88 26.75
CA SER A 291 -13.67 -9.65 26.78
C SER A 291 -13.50 -10.87 27.69
N GLU A 292 -12.42 -11.62 27.48
CA GLU A 292 -12.09 -12.83 28.25
C GLU A 292 -10.55 -12.99 28.40
N PRO A 293 -10.05 -13.59 29.49
CA PRO A 293 -8.62 -13.83 29.68
C PRO A 293 -8.05 -14.76 28.61
N VAL A 294 -6.91 -14.40 28.05
CA VAL A 294 -6.24 -15.17 26.98
C VAL A 294 -4.75 -15.28 27.29
N SER A 295 -4.18 -16.48 27.08
CA SER A 295 -2.74 -16.74 27.22
C SER A 295 -2.29 -17.59 26.05
N LEU A 296 -1.38 -17.05 25.23
CA LEU A 296 -0.91 -17.69 24.00
C LEU A 296 0.60 -17.50 23.83
N THR A 297 1.26 -18.51 23.28
CA THR A 297 2.72 -18.51 23.09
C THR A 297 3.06 -18.22 21.63
N PHE A 298 4.00 -17.32 21.39
CA PHE A 298 4.41 -16.88 20.05
C PHE A 298 5.92 -16.93 19.87
N SER A 299 6.37 -17.03 18.62
CA SER A 299 7.79 -16.98 18.27
C SER A 299 8.33 -15.55 18.33
N LEU A 300 9.31 -15.28 19.21
CA LEU A 300 9.93 -13.97 19.36
C LEU A 300 10.66 -13.51 18.09
N LYS A 301 11.15 -14.45 17.27
CA LYS A 301 11.79 -14.16 15.97
C LYS A 301 10.86 -13.36 15.04
N TYR A 302 9.57 -13.73 14.98
CA TYR A 302 8.59 -13.03 14.14
C TYR A 302 8.19 -11.70 14.75
N LEU A 303 7.96 -11.64 16.08
CA LEU A 303 7.61 -10.40 16.77
C LEU A 303 8.72 -9.33 16.65
N VAL A 304 9.99 -9.73 16.77
CA VAL A 304 11.14 -8.83 16.54
C VAL A 304 11.20 -8.33 15.09
N ASN A 305 10.80 -9.13 14.11
CA ASN A 305 10.64 -8.68 12.73
C ASN A 305 9.49 -7.67 12.58
N PHE A 306 8.30 -7.95 13.13
CA PHE A 306 7.17 -7.02 13.08
C PHE A 306 7.49 -5.68 13.74
N CYS A 307 8.28 -5.69 14.83
CA CYS A 307 8.76 -4.49 15.51
C CYS A 307 9.67 -3.57 14.66
N LYS A 308 10.05 -3.96 13.43
CA LYS A 308 10.69 -3.05 12.47
C LYS A 308 9.70 -1.99 11.94
N ALA A 309 8.40 -2.29 11.96
CA ALA A 309 7.34 -1.34 11.62
C ALA A 309 7.13 -0.23 12.66
N SER A 310 7.78 -0.24 13.83
CA SER A 310 7.64 0.82 14.85
C SER A 310 8.03 2.23 14.36
N GLY A 311 8.74 2.35 13.23
CA GLY A 311 9.00 3.65 12.58
C GLY A 311 7.81 4.24 11.80
N LEU A 312 6.73 3.47 11.59
CA LEU A 312 5.52 3.86 10.87
C LEU A 312 4.45 4.47 11.77
N SER A 313 4.35 4.02 13.03
CA SER A 313 3.36 4.49 14.01
C SER A 313 3.95 4.50 15.42
N SER A 314 3.60 5.52 16.21
CA SER A 314 3.96 5.64 17.63
C SER A 314 3.30 4.58 18.50
N ARG A 315 2.15 4.04 18.06
CA ARG A 315 1.34 3.04 18.76
C ARG A 315 1.19 1.79 17.92
N VAL A 316 1.07 0.64 18.58
CA VAL A 316 0.81 -0.67 17.96
C VAL A 316 -0.37 -1.31 18.66
N LYS A 317 -1.24 -1.97 17.90
CA LYS A 317 -2.40 -2.70 18.41
C LYS A 317 -2.17 -4.20 18.28
N LEU A 318 -2.27 -4.91 19.40
CA LEU A 318 -2.22 -6.37 19.49
C LEU A 318 -3.61 -6.90 19.75
N CYS A 319 -4.10 -7.83 18.92
CA CYS A 319 -5.39 -8.48 19.12
C CYS A 319 -5.18 -10.00 19.23
N LEU A 320 -5.71 -10.59 20.31
CA LEU A 320 -5.51 -12.01 20.68
C LEU A 320 -6.87 -12.69 20.88
N SER A 321 -6.95 -13.95 20.47
CA SER A 321 -8.01 -14.91 20.76
C SER A 321 -7.45 -16.31 20.54
N THR A 322 -7.98 -17.34 21.20
CA THR A 322 -7.39 -18.70 21.19
C THR A 322 -7.41 -19.35 19.80
N ASP A 323 -8.45 -19.05 19.02
CA ASP A 323 -8.78 -19.80 17.81
C ASP A 323 -8.31 -19.10 16.52
N VAL A 324 -7.65 -17.94 16.63
CA VAL A 324 -7.14 -17.16 15.50
C VAL A 324 -5.71 -16.64 15.72
N PRO A 325 -4.96 -16.36 14.63
CA PRO A 325 -3.64 -15.74 14.72
C PRO A 325 -3.65 -14.43 15.51
N LEU A 326 -2.54 -14.16 16.22
CA LEU A 326 -2.27 -12.83 16.78
C LEU A 326 -2.21 -11.81 15.65
N MET A 327 -3.06 -10.79 15.70
CA MET A 327 -2.96 -9.63 14.82
C MET A 327 -2.13 -8.53 15.48
N VAL A 328 -1.12 -8.04 14.77
CA VAL A 328 -0.28 -6.88 15.12
C VAL A 328 -0.51 -5.79 14.08
N GLU A 329 -1.23 -4.74 14.43
CA GLU A 329 -1.55 -3.61 13.54
C GLU A 329 -0.71 -2.37 13.88
N TYR A 330 -0.07 -1.82 12.84
CA TYR A 330 0.46 -0.47 12.80
C TYR A 330 -0.45 0.37 11.90
N SER A 331 -1.29 1.20 12.51
CA SER A 331 -2.20 2.09 11.78
C SER A 331 -1.40 3.22 11.10
N LEU A 332 -1.78 3.57 9.88
CA LEU A 332 -1.15 4.61 9.05
C LEU A 332 -2.16 5.76 8.80
N ALA A 333 -1.72 6.81 8.11
CA ALA A 333 -2.59 7.93 7.75
C ALA A 333 -3.80 7.49 6.90
N ASN A 334 -4.90 8.25 6.97
CA ASN A 334 -6.10 8.09 6.13
C ASN A 334 -6.74 6.68 6.21
N ASN A 335 -6.73 6.07 7.40
CA ASN A 335 -7.25 4.72 7.66
C ASN A 335 -6.56 3.61 6.82
N SER A 336 -5.33 3.85 6.39
CA SER A 336 -4.40 2.85 5.86
C SER A 336 -3.76 2.06 7.01
N TYR A 337 -3.19 0.88 6.74
CA TYR A 337 -2.58 0.04 7.78
C TYR A 337 -1.47 -0.88 7.26
N LEU A 338 -0.62 -1.31 8.19
CA LEU A 338 0.24 -2.48 8.04
C LEU A 338 -0.10 -3.48 9.17
N ARG A 339 -0.64 -4.63 8.80
CA ARG A 339 -1.03 -5.72 9.71
C ARG A 339 -0.13 -6.92 9.50
N PHE A 340 0.27 -7.54 10.61
CA PHE A 340 0.91 -8.85 10.63
C PHE A 340 0.00 -9.81 11.39
N TYR A 341 -0.09 -11.04 10.90
CA TYR A 341 -0.78 -12.15 11.55
C TYR A 341 0.24 -13.23 11.85
N LEU A 342 0.19 -13.80 13.05
CA LEU A 342 1.12 -14.83 13.49
C LEU A 342 0.37 -15.95 14.21
N ALA A 343 0.49 -17.17 13.70
CA ALA A 343 -0.09 -18.33 14.36
C ALA A 343 0.57 -18.54 15.75
N PRO A 344 -0.21 -18.89 16.79
CA PRO A 344 0.36 -19.28 18.06
C PRO A 344 1.18 -20.57 17.91
N LYS A 345 2.24 -20.70 18.70
CA LYS A 345 2.84 -22.00 18.96
C LYS A 345 1.83 -22.80 19.78
N ILE A 346 1.32 -23.87 19.18
CA ILE A 346 0.63 -24.93 19.91
C ILE A 346 1.62 -25.44 20.95
N GLY A 347 1.26 -25.39 22.23
CA GLY A 347 2.04 -26.07 23.26
C GLY A 347 1.87 -27.57 23.11
N ASP A 348 2.90 -28.36 23.41
CA ASP A 348 2.71 -29.78 23.60
C ASP A 348 1.74 -29.96 24.79
N GLU A 349 0.49 -30.30 24.52
CA GLU A 349 -0.46 -30.75 25.53
C GLU A 349 -0.03 -32.15 26.00
N GLU A 350 0.53 -32.23 27.21
CA GLU A 350 0.74 -33.50 27.94
C GLU A 350 -0.58 -34.08 28.47
#